data_AF-A0A7K8NCU2-F1
#
_entry.id   AF-A0A7K8NCU2-F1
#
_cell.length_a   1.000
_cell.length_b   1.000
_cell.length_c   1.000
_cell.angle_alpha   90.00
_cell.angle_beta   90.00
_cell.angle_gamma   90.00
#
_symmetry.space_group_name_H-M   'P 1'
#
loop_
_entity.id
_entity.type
_entity.pdbx_description
1 polymer ?
#
loop_
_entity_poly.entity_id
_entity_poly.type
_entity_poly.pdbx_seq_one_letter_code
_entity_poly.pdbx_strand_id
1 'polypeptide(L)'
;SVAILLYLTRKFETPDHWYPSDLQKRAKVDEYLSWQHVNIRGKGGKLFLTKVLLPLVTGQPLPLEKLEEVTEELNAVLKQFEEKFLQDKPFIAGSEVSLADLVALVELMQPVGAGYNLFEERPKLAEWRSRVEEAVGKKLFQEAHEGILKAKNM
;
A
#
# COMPACT_ATOMS: atom_id res chain seq x y z
N SER A 1 -8.26 4.15 -9.01
CA SER A 1 -7.56 5.39 -8.58
C SER A 1 -6.55 5.87 -9.61
N VAL A 2 -5.74 4.99 -10.21
CA VAL A 2 -4.61 5.34 -11.10
C VAL A 2 -4.93 6.43 -12.13
N ALA A 3 -5.97 6.26 -12.97
CA ALA A 3 -6.29 7.24 -14.01
C ALA A 3 -6.60 8.65 -13.46
N ILE A 4 -7.24 8.74 -12.29
CA ILE A 4 -7.54 10.02 -11.63
C ILE A 4 -6.24 10.67 -11.14
N LEU A 5 -5.36 9.90 -10.49
CA LEU A 5 -4.06 10.41 -10.02
C LEU A 5 -3.22 10.94 -11.20
N LEU A 6 -3.15 10.19 -12.31
CA LEU A 6 -2.46 10.63 -13.52
C LEU A 6 -3.09 11.87 -14.15
N TYR A 7 -4.42 11.99 -14.15
CA TYR A 7 -5.09 13.21 -14.60
C TYR A 7 -4.74 14.40 -13.71
N LEU A 8 -4.77 14.26 -12.39
CA LEU A 8 -4.47 15.33 -11.44
C LEU A 8 -3.02 15.81 -11.58
N THR A 9 -2.06 14.89 -11.67
CA THR A 9 -0.64 15.26 -11.87
C THR A 9 -0.43 16.09 -13.14
N ARG A 10 -1.09 15.71 -14.24
CA ARG A 10 -1.01 16.42 -15.52
C ARG A 10 -1.75 17.74 -15.52
N LYS A 11 -2.97 17.78 -14.96
CA LYS A 11 -3.83 18.97 -14.94
C LYS A 11 -3.26 20.09 -14.07
N PHE A 12 -2.67 19.72 -12.94
CA PHE A 12 -2.20 20.67 -11.94
C PHE A 12 -0.68 20.84 -11.94
N GLU A 13 0.01 20.24 -12.92
CA GLU A 13 1.47 20.35 -13.08
C GLU A 13 2.21 20.11 -11.75
N THR A 14 1.83 19.04 -11.06
CA THR A 14 2.40 18.69 -9.75
C THR A 14 3.91 18.45 -9.87
N PRO A 15 4.69 18.57 -8.76
CA PRO A 15 6.12 18.29 -8.78
C PRO A 15 6.48 16.99 -9.50
N ASP A 16 7.54 17.02 -10.32
CA ASP A 16 7.88 15.96 -11.27
C ASP A 16 8.04 14.59 -10.62
N HIS A 17 8.55 14.52 -9.38
CA HIS A 17 8.77 13.26 -8.67
C HIS A 17 7.51 12.38 -8.53
N TRP A 18 6.30 12.98 -8.48
CA TRP A 18 5.06 12.21 -8.38
C TRP A 18 4.84 11.33 -9.60
N TYR A 19 5.09 11.87 -10.79
CA TYR A 19 4.97 11.17 -12.06
C TYR A 19 6.07 11.64 -13.03
N PRO A 20 7.30 11.11 -12.88
CA PRO A 20 8.50 11.67 -13.51
C PRO A 20 8.39 11.83 -15.03
N SER A 21 9.00 12.87 -15.57
CA SER A 21 9.17 13.05 -17.03
C SER A 21 10.24 12.15 -17.63
N ASP A 22 11.24 11.75 -16.83
CA ASP A 22 12.22 10.75 -17.21
C ASP A 22 11.55 9.43 -17.60
N LEU A 23 11.89 8.93 -18.79
CA LEU A 23 11.19 7.81 -19.41
C LEU A 23 11.34 6.51 -18.60
N GLN A 24 12.52 6.27 -18.01
CA GLN A 24 12.77 5.04 -17.24
C GLN A 24 12.15 5.10 -15.84
N LYS A 25 12.22 6.24 -15.16
CA LYS A 25 11.54 6.44 -13.87
C LYS A 25 10.03 6.35 -14.03
N ARG A 26 9.46 6.96 -15.08
CA ARG A 26 8.03 6.85 -15.41
C ARG A 26 7.62 5.40 -15.63
N ALA A 27 8.39 4.64 -16.41
CA ALA A 27 8.12 3.23 -16.65
C ALA A 27 8.09 2.41 -15.35
N LYS A 28 8.95 2.69 -14.37
CA LYS A 28 8.92 2.04 -13.05
C LYS A 28 7.65 2.38 -12.26
N VAL A 29 7.19 3.64 -12.32
CA VAL A 29 5.90 4.03 -11.71
C VAL A 29 4.74 3.30 -12.38
N ASP A 30 4.69 3.31 -13.71
CA ASP A 30 3.63 2.64 -14.49
C ASP A 30 3.62 1.11 -14.28
N GLU A 31 4.80 0.48 -14.20
CA GLU A 31 4.95 -0.94 -13.90
C GLU A 31 4.32 -1.28 -12.55
N TYR A 32 4.66 -0.53 -11.50
CA TYR A 32 4.10 -0.75 -10.17
C TYR A 32 2.58 -0.53 -10.15
N LEU A 33 2.12 0.61 -10.71
CA LEU A 33 0.70 0.96 -10.72
C LEU A 33 -0.15 -0.06 -11.50
N SER A 34 0.44 -0.72 -12.49
CA SER A 34 -0.21 -1.83 -13.22
C SER A 34 -0.21 -3.11 -12.39
N TRP A 35 0.95 -3.50 -11.85
CA TRP A 35 1.13 -4.74 -11.08
C TRP A 35 0.28 -4.78 -9.80
N GLN A 36 0.15 -3.66 -9.08
CA GLN A 36 -0.46 -3.66 -7.76
C GLN A 36 -1.95 -4.07 -7.73
N HIS A 37 -2.70 -3.89 -8.82
CA HIS A 37 -4.16 -4.06 -8.85
C HIS A 37 -4.62 -5.45 -8.38
N VAL A 38 -3.93 -6.50 -8.82
CA VAL A 38 -4.23 -7.90 -8.46
C VAL A 38 -3.29 -8.46 -7.39
N ASN A 39 -2.28 -7.67 -6.99
CA ASN A 39 -1.27 -8.03 -6.01
C ASN A 39 -1.53 -7.29 -4.70
N ILE A 40 -0.79 -6.22 -4.38
CA ILE A 40 -0.90 -5.53 -3.08
C ILE A 40 -2.35 -5.13 -2.76
N ARG A 41 -3.06 -4.50 -3.71
CA ARG A 41 -4.47 -4.14 -3.54
C ARG A 41 -5.37 -5.36 -3.36
N GLY A 42 -5.21 -6.35 -4.24
CA GLY A 42 -6.02 -7.56 -4.22
C GLY A 42 -5.86 -8.35 -2.91
N LYS A 43 -4.62 -8.60 -2.48
CA LYS A 43 -4.31 -9.40 -1.29
C LYS A 43 -4.50 -8.63 0.01
N GLY A 44 -4.08 -7.37 0.06
CA GLY A 44 -4.27 -6.51 1.24
C GLY A 44 -5.76 -6.26 1.51
N GLY A 45 -6.53 -5.96 0.46
CA GLY A 45 -7.99 -5.83 0.55
C GLY A 45 -8.69 -7.13 0.92
N LYS A 46 -8.25 -8.29 0.38
CA LYS A 46 -8.79 -9.61 0.75
C LYS A 46 -8.63 -9.87 2.25
N LEU A 47 -7.45 -9.60 2.82
CA LEU A 47 -7.21 -9.76 4.25
C LEU A 47 -8.13 -8.87 5.09
N PHE A 48 -8.28 -7.58 4.73
CA PHE A 48 -9.18 -6.66 5.43
C PHE A 48 -10.65 -7.12 5.35
N LEU A 49 -11.10 -7.51 4.16
CA LEU A 49 -12.45 -8.06 3.96
C LEU A 49 -12.69 -9.30 4.83
N THR A 50 -11.77 -10.26 4.81
CA THR A 50 -11.88 -11.53 5.54
C THR A 50 -11.82 -11.34 7.06
N LYS A 51 -10.94 -10.46 7.56
CA LYS A 51 -10.71 -10.30 9.00
C LYS A 51 -11.64 -9.28 9.67
N VAL A 52 -12.16 -8.30 8.93
CA VAL A 52 -12.95 -7.19 9.48
C VAL A 52 -14.37 -7.16 8.90
N LEU A 53 -14.52 -6.93 7.60
CA LEU A 53 -15.84 -6.65 7.03
C LEU A 53 -16.79 -7.86 7.05
N LEU A 54 -16.31 -9.07 6.72
CA LEU A 54 -17.17 -10.26 6.74
C LEU A 54 -17.65 -10.60 8.17
N PRO A 55 -16.80 -10.62 9.21
CA PRO A 55 -17.27 -10.78 10.58
C PRO A 55 -18.27 -9.72 11.03
N LEU A 56 -18.08 -8.45 10.63
CA LEU A 56 -19.02 -7.37 10.96
C LEU A 56 -20.40 -7.59 10.32
N VAL A 57 -20.45 -8.08 9.09
CA VAL A 57 -21.72 -8.32 8.37
C VAL A 57 -22.39 -9.62 8.80
N THR A 58 -21.61 -10.68 9.05
CA THR A 58 -22.14 -12.02 9.35
C THR A 58 -22.31 -12.29 10.85
N GLY A 59 -21.68 -11.49 11.71
CA GLY A 59 -21.63 -11.70 13.15
C GLY A 59 -20.78 -12.90 13.58
N GLN A 60 -20.01 -13.52 12.67
CA GLN A 60 -19.21 -14.70 12.95
C GLN A 60 -17.78 -14.54 12.40
N PRO A 61 -16.75 -14.90 13.18
CA PRO A 61 -15.38 -14.92 12.67
C PRO A 61 -15.23 -16.00 11.59
N LEU A 62 -14.33 -15.77 10.65
CA LEU A 62 -13.97 -16.79 9.68
C LEU A 62 -13.07 -17.87 10.30
N PRO A 63 -13.04 -19.10 9.76
CA PRO A 63 -12.14 -20.15 10.22
C PRO A 63 -10.67 -19.72 10.16
N LEU A 64 -9.87 -20.20 11.11
CA LEU A 64 -8.45 -19.86 11.22
C LEU A 64 -7.67 -20.22 9.94
N GLU A 65 -7.92 -21.40 9.38
CA GLU A 65 -7.31 -21.85 8.12
C GLU A 65 -7.51 -20.83 6.99
N LYS A 66 -8.70 -20.21 6.91
CA LYS A 66 -8.95 -19.20 5.88
C LYS A 66 -8.17 -17.91 6.12
N LEU A 67 -7.99 -17.54 7.38
CA LEU A 67 -7.19 -16.37 7.78
C LEU A 67 -5.71 -16.60 7.50
N GLU A 68 -5.19 -17.80 7.74
CA GLU A 68 -3.82 -18.21 7.43
C GLU A 68 -3.58 -18.15 5.92
N GLU A 69 -4.46 -18.76 5.11
CA GLU A 69 -4.38 -18.74 3.64
C GLU A 69 -4.27 -17.32 3.08
N VAL A 70 -5.15 -16.41 3.49
CA VAL A 70 -5.13 -15.02 2.98
C VAL A 70 -3.91 -14.24 3.47
N THR A 71 -3.38 -14.58 4.65
CA THR A 71 -2.18 -13.95 5.21
C THR A 71 -0.92 -14.43 4.46
N GLU A 72 -0.83 -15.72 4.14
CA GLU A 72 0.26 -16.27 3.34
C GLU A 72 0.28 -15.70 1.91
N GLU A 73 -0.89 -15.57 1.27
CA GLU A 73 -1.01 -14.92 -0.03
C GLU A 73 -0.49 -13.47 0.00
N LEU A 74 -0.81 -12.72 1.05
CA LEU A 74 -0.29 -11.36 1.24
C LEU A 74 1.22 -11.38 1.44
N ASN A 75 1.73 -12.27 2.29
CA ASN A 75 3.16 -12.38 2.57
C ASN A 75 4.01 -12.71 1.33
N ALA A 76 3.49 -13.57 0.45
CA ALA A 76 4.15 -13.88 -0.82
C ALA A 76 4.26 -12.64 -1.72
N VAL A 77 3.21 -11.80 -1.75
CA VAL A 77 3.21 -10.55 -2.52
C VAL A 77 4.09 -9.48 -1.88
N LEU A 78 4.14 -9.39 -0.55
CA LEU A 78 5.05 -8.49 0.18
C LEU A 78 6.51 -8.83 -0.10
N LYS A 79 6.85 -10.11 -0.16
CA LYS A 79 8.19 -10.56 -0.57
C LYS A 79 8.52 -10.08 -1.99
N GLN A 80 7.61 -10.25 -2.94
CA GLN A 80 7.80 -9.74 -4.31
C GLN A 80 7.93 -8.22 -4.35
N PHE A 81 7.16 -7.50 -3.52
CA PHE A 81 7.27 -6.05 -3.41
C PHE A 81 8.68 -5.63 -2.98
N GLU A 82 9.22 -6.25 -1.93
CA GLU A 82 10.56 -5.98 -1.43
C GLU A 82 11.64 -6.34 -2.45
N GLU A 83 11.57 -7.52 -3.07
CA GLU A 83 12.63 -8.01 -3.97
C GLU A 83 12.60 -7.35 -5.36
N LYS A 84 11.42 -7.01 -5.87
CA LYS A 84 11.26 -6.45 -7.22
C LYS A 84 11.20 -4.93 -7.22
N PHE A 85 10.39 -4.35 -6.35
CA PHE A 85 10.04 -2.93 -6.44
C PHE A 85 10.88 -2.06 -5.51
N LEU A 86 10.92 -2.38 -4.21
CA LEU A 86 11.65 -1.56 -3.24
C LEU A 86 13.17 -1.79 -3.31
N GLN A 87 13.61 -3.06 -3.29
CA GLN A 87 15.01 -3.48 -3.26
C GLN A 87 15.79 -2.80 -2.12
N ASP A 88 16.89 -2.12 -2.45
CA ASP A 88 17.68 -1.30 -1.52
C ASP A 88 17.47 0.21 -1.79
N LYS A 89 16.43 0.57 -2.55
CA LYS A 89 16.11 1.97 -2.86
C LYS A 89 15.28 2.60 -1.72
N PRO A 90 15.35 3.92 -1.53
CA PRO A 90 14.51 4.59 -0.55
C PRO A 90 13.02 4.59 -0.92
N PHE A 91 12.69 4.56 -2.23
CA PHE A 91 11.34 4.55 -2.79
C PHE A 91 11.24 3.63 -4.03
N ILE A 92 10.02 3.27 -4.44
CA ILE A 92 9.75 2.30 -5.52
C ILE A 92 10.41 2.73 -6.84
N ALA A 93 10.21 3.99 -7.24
CA ALA A 93 10.70 4.49 -8.53
C ALA A 93 12.14 5.01 -8.50
N GLY A 94 12.77 5.12 -7.33
CA GLY A 94 14.14 5.62 -7.19
C GLY A 94 14.38 6.35 -5.87
N SER A 95 14.93 7.56 -5.96
CA SER A 95 15.40 8.38 -4.84
C SER A 95 14.33 9.26 -4.18
N GLU A 96 13.20 9.47 -4.86
CA GLU A 96 12.11 10.35 -4.41
C GLU A 96 10.78 9.61 -4.38
N VAL A 97 9.87 10.09 -3.54
CA VAL A 97 8.49 9.57 -3.44
C VAL A 97 7.78 9.75 -4.78
N SER A 98 6.95 8.77 -5.14
CA SER A 98 6.15 8.81 -6.37
C SER A 98 4.72 8.36 -6.13
N LEU A 99 3.87 8.44 -7.17
CA LEU A 99 2.53 7.85 -7.13
C LEU A 99 2.56 6.35 -6.83
N ALA A 100 3.62 5.63 -7.18
CA ALA A 100 3.78 4.22 -6.84
C ALA A 100 3.81 4.03 -5.32
N ASP A 101 4.61 4.83 -4.61
CA ASP A 101 4.77 4.76 -3.16
C ASP A 101 3.48 5.13 -2.44
N LEU A 102 2.82 6.20 -2.91
CA LEU A 102 1.55 6.65 -2.35
C LEU A 102 0.50 5.54 -2.44
N VAL A 103 0.30 4.95 -3.63
CA VAL A 103 -0.67 3.88 -3.86
C VAL A 103 -0.31 2.63 -3.07
N ALA A 104 0.98 2.25 -3.03
CA ALA A 104 1.44 1.13 -2.22
C ALA A 104 1.07 1.29 -0.75
N LEU A 105 1.41 2.44 -0.17
CA LEU A 105 1.25 2.64 1.26
C LEU A 105 -0.21 2.65 1.67
N VAL A 106 -1.11 3.34 0.94
CA VAL A 106 -2.53 3.34 1.30
C VAL A 106 -3.17 1.95 1.22
N GLU A 107 -2.76 1.12 0.26
CA GLU A 107 -3.24 -0.27 0.16
C GLU A 107 -2.70 -1.14 1.31
N LEU A 108 -1.46 -0.92 1.74
CA LEU A 108 -0.86 -1.62 2.88
C LEU A 108 -1.42 -1.20 4.24
N MET A 109 -2.06 -0.04 4.33
CA MET A 109 -2.77 0.37 5.54
C MET A 109 -4.09 -0.40 5.77
N GLN A 110 -4.61 -1.11 4.76
CA GLN A 110 -5.78 -1.99 4.91
C GLN A 110 -5.46 -3.19 5.84
N PRO A 111 -4.40 -4.00 5.61
CA PRO A 111 -3.93 -4.99 6.58
C PRO A 111 -3.64 -4.42 7.98
N VAL A 112 -3.02 -3.25 8.08
CA VAL A 112 -2.75 -2.60 9.38
C VAL A 112 -4.05 -2.29 10.12
N GLY A 113 -5.05 -1.75 9.40
CA GLY A 113 -6.39 -1.52 9.94
C GLY A 113 -7.11 -2.80 10.37
N ALA A 114 -6.80 -3.94 9.73
CA ALA A 114 -7.23 -5.27 10.16
C ALA A 114 -6.42 -5.85 11.33
N GLY A 115 -5.53 -5.07 11.94
CA GLY A 115 -4.65 -5.53 13.02
C GLY A 115 -3.61 -6.56 12.56
N TYR A 116 -3.18 -6.51 11.31
CA TYR A 116 -2.00 -7.23 10.82
C TYR A 116 -0.89 -6.22 10.50
N ASN A 117 0.02 -6.02 11.46
CA ASN A 117 1.11 -5.06 11.30
C ASN A 117 2.30 -5.67 10.55
N LEU A 118 2.19 -5.72 9.22
CA LEU A 118 3.21 -6.29 8.33
C LEU A 118 4.59 -5.62 8.42
N PHE A 119 4.70 -4.44 9.03
CA PHE A 119 5.95 -3.69 9.13
C PHE A 119 6.86 -4.16 10.27
N GLU A 120 6.33 -4.84 11.30
CA GLU A 120 7.12 -5.26 12.47
C GLU A 120 8.23 -6.25 12.11
N GLU A 121 7.97 -7.16 11.17
CA GLU A 121 8.91 -8.20 10.74
C GLU A 121 9.66 -7.84 9.45
N ARG A 122 9.44 -6.63 8.92
CA ARG A 122 9.96 -6.20 7.60
C ARG A 122 10.65 -4.84 7.72
N PRO A 123 11.89 -4.78 8.25
CA PRO A 123 12.57 -3.52 8.57
C PRO A 123 12.71 -2.60 7.35
N LYS A 124 13.00 -3.16 6.17
CA LYS A 124 13.06 -2.39 4.90
C LYS A 124 11.75 -1.69 4.59
N LEU A 125 10.61 -2.38 4.78
CA LEU A 125 9.30 -1.78 4.59
C LEU A 125 8.95 -0.79 5.69
N ALA A 126 9.34 -1.04 6.94
CA ALA A 126 9.10 -0.11 8.04
C ALA A 126 9.81 1.22 7.79
N GLU A 127 11.07 1.17 7.36
CA GLU A 127 11.83 2.36 6.98
C GLU A 127 11.25 3.05 5.75
N TRP A 128 10.89 2.30 4.71
CA TRP A 128 10.22 2.85 3.52
C TRP A 128 8.91 3.56 3.88
N ARG A 129 8.07 2.93 4.71
CA ARG A 129 6.84 3.54 5.23
C ARG A 129 7.14 4.85 5.93
N SER A 130 8.15 4.89 6.81
CA SER A 130 8.53 6.11 7.53
C SER A 130 8.94 7.24 6.57
N ARG A 131 9.72 6.92 5.52
CA ARG A 131 10.10 7.87 4.48
C ARG A 131 8.89 8.40 3.69
N VAL A 132 7.96 7.53 3.31
CA VAL A 132 6.74 7.93 2.58
C VAL A 132 5.82 8.76 3.46
N GLU A 133 5.64 8.39 4.72
CA GLU A 133 4.85 9.14 5.70
C GLU A 133 5.42 10.55 5.93
N GLU A 134 6.74 10.68 6.04
CA GLU A 134 7.40 11.98 6.13
C GLU A 134 7.20 12.81 4.85
N ALA A 135 7.33 12.21 3.68
CA ALA A 135 7.18 12.89 2.39
C ALA A 135 5.72 13.36 2.13
N VAL A 136 4.72 12.61 2.60
CA VAL A 136 3.30 12.99 2.53
C VAL A 136 2.94 14.02 3.60
N GLY A 137 3.62 13.97 4.75
CA GLY A 137 3.33 14.76 5.94
C GLY A 137 2.49 13.98 6.95
N LYS A 138 3.03 13.80 8.15
CA LYS A 138 2.45 12.95 9.22
C LYS A 138 1.01 13.29 9.57
N LYS A 139 0.67 14.58 9.65
CA LYS A 139 -0.69 15.03 9.97
C LYS A 139 -1.69 14.56 8.91
N LEU A 140 -1.39 14.79 7.63
CA LEU A 140 -2.25 14.37 6.53
C LEU A 140 -2.34 12.83 6.44
N PHE A 141 -1.21 12.14 6.67
CA PHE A 141 -1.18 10.69 6.73
C PHE A 141 -2.12 10.15 7.82
N GLN A 142 -2.06 10.71 9.02
CA GLN A 142 -2.94 10.30 10.12
C GLN A 142 -4.42 10.60 9.83
N GLU A 143 -4.73 11.80 9.32
CA GLU A 143 -6.09 12.21 8.95
C GLU A 143 -6.68 11.27 7.90
N ALA A 144 -5.94 10.95 6.84
CA ALA A 144 -6.40 10.06 5.77
C ALA A 144 -6.66 8.62 6.24
N HIS A 145 -5.96 8.15 7.27
CA HIS A 145 -6.07 6.78 7.77
C HIS A 145 -6.92 6.65 9.06
N GLU A 146 -7.52 7.73 9.56
CA GLU A 146 -8.28 7.70 10.82
C GLU A 146 -9.41 6.65 10.78
N GLY A 147 -10.17 6.60 9.68
CA GLY A 147 -11.27 5.65 9.53
C GLY A 147 -10.80 4.19 9.51
N ILE A 148 -9.78 3.87 8.71
CA ILE A 148 -9.30 2.49 8.57
C ILE A 148 -8.63 1.97 9.85
N LEU A 149 -7.94 2.84 10.59
CA LEU A 149 -7.28 2.47 11.85
C LEU A 149 -8.28 2.22 12.99
N LYS A 150 -9.49 2.77 12.89
CA LYS A 150 -10.59 2.52 13.84
C LYS A 150 -11.44 1.29 13.47
N ALA A 151 -11.29 0.74 12.26
CA ALA A 151 -12.15 -0.33 11.76
C ALA A 151 -12.11 -1.62 12.61
N LYS A 152 -10.99 -1.94 13.25
CA LYS A 152 -10.87 -3.10 14.16
C LYS A 152 -11.65 -2.95 15.48
N ASN A 153 -12.07 -1.72 15.82
CA ASN A 153 -12.81 -1.41 17.05
C ASN A 153 -14.31 -1.20 16.78
N MET A 154 -14.73 -1.30 15.53
CA MET A 154 -16.14 -1.33 15.12
C MET A 154 -16.66 -2.76 15.22
#